data_AF-A0A1F9MTZ5-F1
#
_entry.id   AF-A0A1F9MTZ5-F1
#
_cell.length_a   1.000
_cell.length_b   1.000
_cell.length_c   1.000
_cell.angle_alpha   90.00
_cell.angle_beta   90.00
_cell.angle_gamma   90.00
#
_symmetry.space_group_name_H-M   'P 1'
#
loop_
_entity.id
_entity.type
_entity.pdbx_description
1 polymer ?
#
loop_
_entity_poly.entity_id
_entity_poly.type
_entity_poly.pdbx_seq_one_letter_code
_entity_poly.pdbx_strand_id
1 'polypeptide(L)'
;MTALTVMQCLCCGIGYRAARTDLPKEERGVAELTRMVLDYKTALKKRDFDLAEKILEALDNEIANVDGVTRSHPDFEEVNRAAEKARPALVAARRRDRVEHLLGKLRGDIDRGESLCIKLTKDGPSAKLLEELNSLTESFNASLTGGETLKEDRLYSDSVPPIVEALGRFKTRAAEFDWLLQLSRELVPPINRALAAETAAKSDTGLKDRMGASTAAAAGFAECTEIITRYREADGYNDQLKIQSGLGDVSLDEAGLTCEMRRAGADQLRATLEWQQGVDTAAQAASRAVEALKASAGADAALALIGPALEALTECERSISTTRDQPGFDGSIMFKTIFGELKVRKLYEACNGEKERLAKANPALHWKSAIDRLRKRVGEAKNALNAAKSATTPEEKIKTLWTAVGGYAECLEQTQHLNVTDNPKWKRANPSARDFAWLHSLAKTCNTQQARAKSLLDRAESASRSKKKKSRRKRQR
;
A
#
# COMPACT_ATOMS: atom_id res chain seq x y z
N MET A 1 7.29 -64.35 24.10
CA MET A 1 7.82 -65.68 24.46
C MET A 1 6.82 -66.55 25.25
N THR A 2 5.51 -66.42 24.97
CA THR A 2 4.44 -67.14 25.70
C THR A 2 3.49 -67.92 24.78
N ALA A 3 3.65 -67.82 23.45
CA ALA A 3 2.81 -68.53 22.48
C ALA A 3 3.23 -70.00 22.24
N LEU A 4 4.49 -70.36 22.53
CA LEU A 4 4.98 -71.73 22.30
C LEU A 4 4.51 -72.76 23.34
N THR A 5 4.08 -72.33 24.52
CA THR A 5 3.69 -73.26 25.60
C THR A 5 2.25 -73.77 25.47
N VAL A 6 1.38 -73.07 24.74
CA VAL A 6 -0.03 -73.48 24.57
C VAL A 6 -0.20 -74.50 23.44
N MET A 7 0.62 -74.40 22.38
CA MET A 7 0.54 -75.32 21.24
C MET A 7 1.02 -76.75 21.59
N GLN A 8 1.82 -76.90 22.64
CA GLN A 8 2.27 -78.21 23.14
C GLN A 8 1.21 -78.97 23.96
N CYS A 9 0.09 -78.34 24.33
CA CYS A 9 -1.01 -79.01 25.03
C CYS A 9 -2.13 -79.52 24.12
N LEU A 10 -2.28 -78.98 22.89
CA LEU A 10 -3.33 -79.44 21.95
C LEU A 10 -3.00 -80.80 21.32
N CYS A 11 -1.71 -81.10 21.09
CA CYS A 11 -1.29 -82.45 20.70
C CYS A 11 -1.35 -83.48 21.85
N CYS A 12 -1.61 -83.03 23.08
CA CYS A 12 -1.86 -83.89 24.24
C CYS A 12 -3.36 -84.12 24.49
N GLY A 13 -4.23 -83.93 23.49
CA GLY A 13 -5.63 -84.42 23.53
C GLY A 13 -5.70 -85.93 23.77
N ILE A 14 -4.73 -86.70 23.25
CA ILE A 14 -4.59 -88.13 23.53
C ILE A 14 -4.36 -88.40 25.04
N GLY A 15 -3.97 -87.39 25.82
CA GLY A 15 -3.60 -87.51 27.22
C GLY A 15 -4.74 -87.55 28.23
N TYR A 16 -5.92 -86.94 28.01
CA TYR A 16 -6.94 -86.91 29.07
C TYR A 16 -7.67 -88.26 29.22
N ARG A 17 -8.07 -88.89 28.10
CA ARG A 17 -8.62 -90.27 28.10
C ARG A 17 -7.65 -91.31 28.69
N ALA A 18 -6.35 -91.11 28.49
CA ALA A 18 -5.30 -92.00 28.95
C ALA A 18 -4.89 -91.74 30.42
N ALA A 19 -4.97 -90.49 30.90
CA ALA A 19 -4.52 -90.10 32.24
C ALA A 19 -5.58 -90.29 33.35
N ARG A 20 -6.86 -90.45 33.00
CA ARG A 20 -7.98 -90.64 33.95
C ARG A 20 -8.51 -92.08 33.94
N THR A 21 -7.70 -93.05 34.38
CA THR A 21 -8.14 -94.44 34.52
C THR A 21 -9.14 -94.65 35.66
N ASP A 22 -9.34 -93.63 36.49
CA ASP A 22 -10.27 -93.53 37.61
C ASP A 22 -11.75 -93.43 37.21
N LEU A 23 -12.05 -93.08 35.95
CA LEU A 23 -13.41 -92.93 35.45
C LEU A 23 -13.83 -94.07 34.51
N PRO A 24 -15.11 -94.52 34.57
CA PRO A 24 -15.72 -95.39 33.56
C PRO A 24 -15.45 -94.87 32.14
N LYS A 25 -15.36 -95.79 31.18
CA LYS A 25 -14.96 -95.45 29.81
C LYS A 25 -15.92 -94.43 29.17
N GLU A 26 -17.20 -94.49 29.55
CA GLU A 26 -18.27 -93.58 29.12
C GLU A 26 -18.05 -92.15 29.62
N GLU A 27 -17.76 -92.00 30.92
CA GLU A 27 -17.57 -90.71 31.59
C GLU A 27 -16.31 -89.98 31.09
N ARG A 28 -15.27 -90.72 30.71
CA ARG A 28 -14.02 -90.13 30.16
C ARG A 28 -14.26 -89.36 28.87
N GLY A 29 -15.05 -89.92 27.94
CA GLY A 29 -15.31 -89.29 26.65
C GLY A 29 -16.11 -88.00 26.82
N VAL A 30 -17.16 -88.02 27.65
CA VAL A 30 -17.96 -86.82 27.95
C VAL A 30 -17.15 -85.76 28.70
N ALA A 31 -16.33 -86.15 29.69
CA ALA A 31 -15.51 -85.21 30.46
C ALA A 31 -14.48 -84.47 29.58
N GLU A 32 -13.89 -85.17 28.62
CA GLU A 32 -12.95 -84.58 27.66
C GLU A 32 -13.63 -83.59 26.71
N LEU A 33 -14.75 -83.98 26.10
CA LEU A 33 -15.55 -83.10 25.23
C LEU A 33 -16.04 -81.86 26.02
N THR A 34 -16.47 -82.06 27.27
CA THR A 34 -16.84 -80.98 28.19
C THR A 34 -15.67 -80.02 28.44
N ARG A 35 -14.46 -80.55 28.66
CA ARG A 35 -13.26 -79.74 28.82
C ARG A 35 -12.95 -78.92 27.56
N MET A 36 -13.05 -79.53 26.38
CA MET A 36 -12.86 -78.81 25.11
C MET A 36 -13.87 -77.67 24.93
N VAL A 37 -15.14 -77.87 25.31
CA VAL A 37 -16.15 -76.79 25.33
C VAL A 37 -15.76 -75.66 26.29
N LEU A 38 -15.20 -75.98 27.48
CA LEU A 38 -14.72 -74.98 28.43
C LEU A 38 -13.47 -74.23 27.93
N ASP A 39 -12.55 -74.94 27.30
CA ASP A 39 -11.33 -74.36 26.70
C ASP A 39 -11.72 -73.43 25.54
N TYR A 40 -12.69 -73.83 24.70
CA TYR A 40 -13.29 -72.99 23.66
C TYR A 40 -13.90 -71.71 24.26
N LYS A 41 -14.75 -71.83 25.29
CA LYS A 41 -15.36 -70.67 25.97
C LYS A 41 -14.29 -69.73 26.55
N THR A 42 -13.21 -70.30 27.07
CA THR A 42 -12.08 -69.55 27.62
C THR A 42 -11.31 -68.81 26.52
N ALA A 43 -11.03 -69.46 25.39
CA ALA A 43 -10.39 -68.84 24.23
C ALA A 43 -11.26 -67.70 23.66
N LEU A 44 -12.58 -67.93 23.54
CA LEU A 44 -13.54 -66.93 23.09
C LEU A 44 -13.57 -65.71 24.02
N LYS A 45 -13.58 -65.93 25.35
CA LYS A 45 -13.54 -64.84 26.35
C LYS A 45 -12.26 -64.03 26.27
N LYS A 46 -11.13 -64.66 25.91
CA LYS A 46 -9.83 -64.01 25.70
C LYS A 46 -9.68 -63.38 24.31
N ARG A 47 -10.70 -63.48 23.44
CA ARG A 47 -10.67 -63.04 22.03
C ARG A 47 -9.58 -63.75 21.21
N ASP A 48 -9.17 -64.95 21.62
CA ASP A 48 -8.23 -65.78 20.86
C ASP A 48 -9.03 -66.64 19.86
N PHE A 49 -9.47 -65.99 18.78
CA PHE A 49 -10.40 -66.62 17.83
C PHE A 49 -9.75 -67.75 17.02
N ASP A 50 -8.44 -67.69 16.78
CA ASP A 50 -7.71 -68.73 16.06
C ASP A 50 -7.58 -69.99 16.93
N LEU A 51 -7.31 -69.83 18.23
CA LEU A 51 -7.35 -70.93 19.18
C LEU A 51 -8.76 -71.50 19.32
N ALA A 52 -9.78 -70.64 19.41
CA ALA A 52 -11.17 -71.07 19.52
C ALA A 52 -11.62 -71.87 18.28
N GLU A 53 -11.22 -71.47 17.07
CA GLU A 53 -11.50 -72.21 15.83
C GLU A 53 -10.82 -73.58 15.82
N LYS A 54 -9.53 -73.65 16.18
CA LYS A 54 -8.80 -74.93 16.29
C LYS A 54 -9.41 -75.88 17.32
N ILE A 55 -9.81 -75.36 18.49
CA ILE A 55 -10.48 -76.16 19.52
C ILE A 55 -11.84 -76.67 19.00
N LEU A 56 -12.58 -75.84 18.28
CA LEU A 56 -13.87 -76.21 17.72
C LEU A 56 -13.74 -77.27 16.62
N GLU A 57 -12.76 -77.17 15.73
CA GLU A 57 -12.45 -78.20 14.73
C GLU A 57 -12.05 -79.53 15.38
N ALA A 58 -11.24 -79.49 16.44
CA ALA A 58 -10.89 -80.67 17.22
C ALA A 58 -12.13 -81.28 17.92
N LEU A 59 -12.98 -80.45 18.49
CA LEU A 59 -14.22 -80.85 19.14
C LEU A 59 -15.20 -81.53 18.16
N ASP A 60 -15.40 -80.94 16.97
CA ASP A 60 -16.26 -81.51 15.92
C ASP A 60 -15.72 -82.89 15.46
N ASN A 61 -14.40 -83.02 15.31
CA ASN A 61 -13.76 -84.28 14.97
C ASN A 61 -13.93 -85.34 16.08
N GLU A 62 -13.76 -84.96 17.34
CA GLU A 62 -13.93 -85.89 18.47
C GLU A 62 -15.39 -86.34 18.63
N ILE A 63 -16.36 -85.45 18.44
CA ILE A 63 -17.79 -85.79 18.45
C ILE A 63 -18.13 -86.78 17.33
N ALA A 64 -17.62 -86.55 16.12
CA ALA A 64 -17.85 -87.42 14.97
C ALA A 64 -17.30 -88.84 15.19
N ASN A 65 -16.15 -88.95 15.87
CA ASN A 65 -15.43 -90.21 16.09
C ASN A 65 -15.71 -90.86 17.46
N VAL A 66 -16.60 -90.29 18.26
CA VAL A 66 -16.88 -90.80 19.61
C VAL A 66 -17.53 -92.21 19.55
N ASP A 67 -17.18 -93.09 20.50
CA ASP A 67 -17.70 -94.46 20.50
C ASP A 67 -19.18 -94.54 20.94
N GLY A 68 -19.83 -95.67 20.64
CA GLY A 68 -21.26 -95.85 20.94
C GLY A 68 -21.61 -95.79 22.43
N VAL A 69 -20.63 -96.02 23.30
CA VAL A 69 -20.84 -96.04 24.76
C VAL A 69 -20.85 -94.62 25.30
N THR A 70 -19.91 -93.76 24.87
CA THR A 70 -19.95 -92.32 25.16
C THR A 70 -21.17 -91.63 24.55
N ARG A 71 -21.62 -92.01 23.33
CA ARG A 71 -22.87 -91.48 22.73
C ARG A 71 -24.11 -91.75 23.58
N SER A 72 -24.11 -92.86 24.32
CA SER A 72 -25.24 -93.28 25.16
C SER A 72 -25.23 -92.60 26.54
N HIS A 73 -24.20 -91.82 26.87
CA HIS A 73 -24.12 -91.10 28.13
C HIS A 73 -25.14 -89.94 28.16
N PRO A 74 -25.89 -89.74 29.26
CA PRO A 74 -26.96 -88.74 29.33
C PRO A 74 -26.51 -87.30 28.99
N ASP A 75 -25.30 -86.93 29.43
CA ASP A 75 -24.77 -85.58 29.21
C ASP A 75 -24.17 -85.36 27.80
N PHE A 76 -23.98 -86.43 27.01
CA PHE A 76 -23.38 -86.31 25.67
C PHE A 76 -24.21 -85.39 24.76
N GLU A 77 -25.55 -85.48 24.84
CA GLU A 77 -26.44 -84.62 24.04
C GLU A 77 -26.32 -83.14 24.41
N GLU A 78 -26.06 -82.82 25.68
CA GLU A 78 -25.80 -81.44 26.11
C GLU A 78 -24.49 -80.91 25.53
N VAL A 79 -23.42 -81.71 25.58
CA VAL A 79 -22.11 -81.34 25.03
C VAL A 79 -22.16 -81.20 23.51
N ASN A 80 -22.84 -82.11 22.81
CA ASN A 80 -23.05 -82.02 21.36
C ASN A 80 -23.83 -80.74 21.00
N ARG A 81 -24.93 -80.44 21.71
CA ARG A 81 -25.69 -79.19 21.50
C ARG A 81 -24.84 -77.95 21.80
N ALA A 82 -23.93 -78.00 22.77
CA ALA A 82 -23.02 -76.91 23.06
C ALA A 82 -21.99 -76.70 21.93
N ALA A 83 -21.48 -77.79 21.33
CA ALA A 83 -20.59 -77.75 20.18
C ALA A 83 -21.30 -77.20 18.92
N GLU A 84 -22.50 -77.68 18.62
CA GLU A 84 -23.33 -77.17 17.51
C GLU A 84 -23.58 -75.66 17.60
N LYS A 85 -23.80 -75.14 18.82
CA LYS A 85 -23.96 -73.70 19.08
C LYS A 85 -22.64 -72.92 19.07
N ALA A 86 -21.50 -73.57 19.25
CA ALA A 86 -20.20 -72.92 19.35
C ALA A 86 -19.75 -72.33 17.99
N ARG A 87 -20.07 -72.97 16.85
CA ARG A 87 -19.71 -72.42 15.54
C ARG A 87 -20.40 -71.09 15.22
N PRO A 88 -21.75 -70.96 15.31
CA PRO A 88 -22.42 -69.66 15.18
C PRO A 88 -21.95 -68.63 16.21
N ALA A 89 -21.69 -69.06 17.45
CA ALA A 89 -21.20 -68.17 18.50
C ALA A 89 -19.81 -67.61 18.20
N LEU A 90 -18.90 -68.41 17.64
CA LEU A 90 -17.57 -67.97 17.22
C LEU A 90 -17.66 -66.94 16.09
N VAL A 91 -18.50 -67.20 15.08
CA VAL A 91 -18.73 -66.27 13.97
C VAL A 91 -19.31 -64.95 14.48
N ALA A 92 -20.32 -64.99 15.35
CA ALA A 92 -20.91 -63.81 15.96
C ALA A 92 -19.89 -63.02 16.82
N ALA A 93 -19.05 -63.72 17.59
CA ALA A 93 -18.01 -63.08 18.40
C ALA A 93 -16.92 -62.43 17.54
N ARG A 94 -16.44 -63.11 16.49
CA ARG A 94 -15.50 -62.53 15.50
C ARG A 94 -16.08 -61.29 14.84
N ARG A 95 -17.36 -61.35 14.46
CA ARG A 95 -18.07 -60.20 13.87
C ARG A 95 -18.16 -59.04 14.86
N ARG A 96 -18.58 -59.28 16.10
CA ARG A 96 -18.65 -58.26 17.15
C ARG A 96 -17.29 -57.63 17.44
N ASP A 97 -16.23 -58.43 17.54
CA ASP A 97 -14.88 -57.92 17.77
C ASP A 97 -14.39 -57.02 16.63
N ARG A 98 -14.65 -57.39 15.37
CA ARG A 98 -14.38 -56.53 14.20
C ARG A 98 -15.16 -55.22 14.28
N VAL A 99 -16.44 -55.26 14.67
CA VAL A 99 -17.27 -54.05 14.87
C VAL A 99 -16.68 -53.17 15.96
N GLU A 100 -16.37 -53.74 17.13
CA GLU A 100 -15.79 -52.99 18.26
C GLU A 100 -14.44 -52.37 17.90
N HIS A 101 -13.56 -53.11 17.22
CA HIS A 101 -12.27 -52.62 16.76
C HIS A 101 -12.42 -51.44 15.79
N LEU A 102 -13.31 -51.58 14.80
CA LEU A 102 -13.59 -50.52 13.83
C LEU A 102 -14.19 -49.27 14.51
N LEU A 103 -15.17 -49.45 15.40
CA LEU A 103 -15.76 -48.34 16.16
C LEU A 103 -14.73 -47.67 17.07
N GLY A 104 -13.83 -48.44 17.69
CA GLY A 104 -12.72 -47.91 18.47
C GLY A 104 -11.78 -47.04 17.63
N LYS A 105 -11.41 -47.50 16.42
CA LYS A 105 -10.62 -46.72 15.48
C LYS A 105 -11.34 -45.43 15.06
N LEU A 106 -12.61 -45.52 14.67
CA LEU A 106 -13.42 -44.36 14.26
C LEU A 106 -13.54 -43.32 15.38
N ARG A 107 -13.71 -43.75 16.64
CA ARG A 107 -13.71 -42.84 17.80
C ARG A 107 -12.36 -42.16 17.99
N GLY A 108 -11.26 -42.90 17.89
CA GLY A 108 -9.92 -42.32 17.95
C GLY A 108 -9.66 -41.29 16.83
N ASP A 109 -10.19 -41.54 15.63
CA ASP A 109 -10.13 -40.58 14.53
C ASP A 109 -11.00 -39.33 14.81
N ILE A 110 -12.16 -39.47 15.48
CA ILE A 110 -12.96 -38.32 15.96
C ILE A 110 -12.17 -37.48 16.95
N ASP A 111 -11.62 -38.10 18.00
CA ASP A 111 -10.86 -37.39 19.03
C ASP A 111 -9.68 -36.62 18.41
N ARG A 112 -9.01 -37.23 17.43
CA ARG A 112 -7.95 -36.58 16.66
C ARG A 112 -8.47 -35.41 15.83
N GLY A 113 -9.60 -35.56 15.16
CA GLY A 113 -10.23 -34.49 14.37
C GLY A 113 -10.64 -33.30 15.22
N GLU A 114 -11.24 -33.54 16.38
CA GLU A 114 -11.58 -32.49 17.35
C GLU A 114 -10.32 -31.77 17.85
N SER A 115 -9.25 -32.50 18.15
CA SER A 115 -7.95 -31.91 18.52
C SER A 115 -7.40 -31.01 17.42
N LEU A 116 -7.50 -31.42 16.15
CA LEU A 116 -7.09 -30.61 15.01
C LEU A 116 -7.95 -29.34 14.88
N CYS A 117 -9.27 -29.44 15.03
CA CYS A 117 -10.16 -28.26 15.01
C CYS A 117 -9.83 -27.26 16.13
N ILE A 118 -9.48 -27.74 17.33
CA ILE A 118 -9.04 -26.89 18.44
C ILE A 118 -7.73 -26.18 18.08
N LYS A 119 -6.74 -26.90 17.55
CA LYS A 119 -5.47 -26.30 17.11
C LYS A 119 -5.69 -25.26 16.02
N LEU A 120 -6.56 -25.53 15.06
CA LEU A 120 -6.91 -24.60 13.99
C LEU A 120 -7.54 -23.32 14.52
N THR A 121 -8.42 -23.43 15.52
CA THR A 121 -9.04 -22.27 16.17
C THR A 121 -8.01 -21.44 16.95
N LYS A 122 -7.03 -22.10 17.56
CA LYS A 122 -6.03 -21.44 18.42
C LYS A 122 -4.86 -20.83 17.64
N ASP A 123 -4.31 -21.60 16.72
CA ASP A 123 -3.05 -21.30 16.02
C ASP A 123 -3.30 -20.67 14.64
N GLY A 124 -4.56 -20.68 14.18
CA GLY A 124 -4.96 -20.23 12.85
C GLY A 124 -4.82 -21.32 11.77
N PRO A 125 -5.35 -21.07 10.57
CA PRO A 125 -5.26 -22.02 9.48
C PRO A 125 -3.82 -22.12 8.94
N SER A 126 -3.35 -23.34 8.70
CA SER A 126 -2.08 -23.59 8.01
C SER A 126 -2.20 -24.75 7.03
N ALA A 127 -1.37 -24.75 5.98
CA ALA A 127 -1.37 -25.81 4.98
C ALA A 127 -1.16 -27.20 5.61
N LYS A 128 -0.29 -27.28 6.62
CA LYS A 128 -0.02 -28.53 7.35
C LYS A 128 -1.25 -29.03 8.11
N LEU A 129 -1.94 -28.15 8.84
CA LEU A 129 -3.13 -28.55 9.59
C LEU A 129 -4.28 -28.97 8.67
N LEU A 130 -4.43 -28.31 7.50
CA LEU A 130 -5.39 -28.71 6.48
C LEU A 130 -5.06 -30.08 5.89
N GLU A 131 -3.79 -30.34 5.58
CA GLU A 131 -3.33 -31.66 5.12
C GLU A 131 -3.60 -32.77 6.15
N GLU A 132 -3.30 -32.51 7.43
CA GLU A 132 -3.60 -33.44 8.53
C GLU A 132 -5.10 -33.73 8.65
N LEU A 133 -5.95 -32.70 8.49
CA LEU A 133 -7.41 -32.86 8.55
C LEU A 133 -7.95 -33.61 7.33
N ASN A 134 -7.45 -33.32 6.12
CA ASN A 134 -7.84 -34.05 4.90
C ASN A 134 -7.44 -35.52 4.98
N SER A 135 -6.20 -35.82 5.38
CA SER A 135 -5.72 -37.19 5.58
C SER A 135 -6.55 -37.94 6.62
N LEU A 136 -6.97 -37.27 7.70
CA LEU A 136 -7.89 -37.83 8.68
C LEU A 136 -9.24 -38.17 8.04
N THR A 137 -9.85 -37.24 7.27
CA THR A 137 -11.14 -37.51 6.60
C THR A 137 -11.05 -38.66 5.60
N GLU A 138 -9.91 -38.83 4.92
CA GLU A 138 -9.65 -39.97 4.03
C GLU A 138 -9.57 -41.29 4.80
N SER A 139 -8.81 -41.34 5.90
CA SER A 139 -8.76 -42.50 6.82
C SER A 139 -10.15 -42.88 7.33
N PHE A 140 -10.95 -41.86 7.64
CA PHE A 140 -12.32 -42.01 8.12
C PHE A 140 -13.23 -42.63 7.05
N ASN A 141 -13.22 -42.08 5.83
CA ASN A 141 -13.99 -42.62 4.70
C ASN A 141 -13.58 -44.06 4.39
N ALA A 142 -12.29 -44.38 4.42
CA ALA A 142 -11.79 -45.73 4.20
C ALA A 142 -12.28 -46.71 5.27
N SER A 143 -12.30 -46.27 6.54
CA SER A 143 -12.80 -47.07 7.66
C SER A 143 -14.31 -47.31 7.56
N LEU A 144 -15.09 -46.29 7.16
CA LEU A 144 -16.53 -46.44 6.91
C LEU A 144 -16.81 -47.40 5.74
N THR A 145 -16.08 -47.25 4.64
CA THR A 145 -16.20 -48.13 3.46
C THR A 145 -15.90 -49.59 3.82
N GLY A 146 -14.83 -49.85 4.59
CA GLY A 146 -14.54 -51.20 5.10
C GLY A 146 -15.63 -51.75 6.02
N GLY A 147 -16.33 -50.89 6.74
CA GLY A 147 -17.44 -51.23 7.62
C GLY A 147 -18.77 -51.53 6.93
N GLU A 148 -18.91 -51.30 5.62
CA GLU A 148 -20.16 -51.56 4.90
C GLU A 148 -20.61 -53.02 4.99
N THR A 149 -19.65 -53.95 5.07
CA THR A 149 -19.90 -55.39 5.28
C THR A 149 -20.51 -55.71 6.65
N LEU A 150 -20.47 -54.76 7.59
CA LEU A 150 -20.97 -54.89 8.96
C LEU A 150 -22.30 -54.17 9.19
N LYS A 151 -22.90 -53.55 8.15
CA LYS A 151 -24.10 -52.71 8.26
C LYS A 151 -25.33 -53.37 8.90
N GLU A 152 -25.45 -54.69 8.77
CA GLU A 152 -26.55 -55.46 9.37
C GLU A 152 -26.31 -55.75 10.87
N ASP A 153 -25.12 -55.45 11.40
CA ASP A 153 -24.84 -55.58 12.82
C ASP A 153 -25.44 -54.39 13.57
N ARG A 154 -26.32 -54.68 14.54
CA ARG A 154 -27.03 -53.65 15.30
C ARG A 154 -26.08 -52.68 16.01
N LEU A 155 -24.97 -53.16 16.57
CA LEU A 155 -24.03 -52.30 17.28
C LEU A 155 -23.38 -51.30 16.30
N TYR A 156 -23.06 -51.75 15.10
CA TYR A 156 -22.52 -50.89 14.05
C TYR A 156 -23.58 -49.89 13.55
N SER A 157 -24.79 -50.36 13.21
CA SER A 157 -25.86 -49.49 12.70
C SER A 157 -26.26 -48.39 13.69
N ASP A 158 -26.28 -48.70 14.99
CA ASP A 158 -26.66 -47.75 16.03
C ASP A 158 -25.54 -46.73 16.32
N SER A 159 -24.27 -47.09 16.07
CA SER A 159 -23.11 -46.26 16.42
C SER A 159 -22.58 -45.39 15.29
N VAL A 160 -22.80 -45.77 14.03
CA VAL A 160 -22.24 -45.09 12.86
C VAL A 160 -22.88 -43.73 12.52
N PRO A 161 -24.19 -43.48 12.69
CA PRO A 161 -24.78 -42.18 12.36
C PRO A 161 -24.09 -40.96 13.01
N PRO A 162 -23.83 -40.92 14.33
CA PRO A 162 -23.12 -39.78 14.93
C PRO A 162 -21.66 -39.66 14.47
N ILE A 163 -21.05 -40.78 14.11
CA ILE A 163 -19.68 -40.85 13.55
C ILE A 163 -19.64 -40.21 12.15
N VAL A 164 -20.63 -40.49 11.31
CA VAL A 164 -20.79 -39.87 9.98
C VAL A 164 -21.07 -38.38 10.10
N GLU A 165 -21.88 -37.96 11.08
CA GLU A 165 -22.14 -36.55 11.35
C GLU A 165 -20.84 -35.80 11.72
N ALA A 166 -20.01 -36.39 12.61
CA ALA A 166 -18.71 -35.83 12.96
C ALA A 166 -17.78 -35.66 11.75
N LEU A 167 -17.72 -36.67 10.88
CA LEU A 167 -16.99 -36.58 9.61
C LEU A 167 -17.52 -35.45 8.71
N GLY A 168 -18.85 -35.28 8.63
CA GLY A 168 -19.47 -34.16 7.92
C GLY A 168 -18.95 -32.82 8.44
N ARG A 169 -18.91 -32.63 9.76
CA ARG A 169 -18.35 -31.42 10.38
C ARG A 169 -16.87 -31.21 10.03
N PHE A 170 -16.05 -32.26 10.05
CA PHE A 170 -14.63 -32.15 9.67
C PHE A 170 -14.45 -31.75 8.21
N LYS A 171 -15.25 -32.30 7.28
CA LYS A 171 -15.22 -31.92 5.87
C LYS A 171 -15.61 -30.45 5.67
N THR A 172 -16.68 -29.99 6.33
CA THR A 172 -17.09 -28.58 6.30
C THR A 172 -15.98 -27.67 6.83
N ARG A 173 -15.38 -28.02 7.98
CA ARG A 173 -14.25 -27.26 8.54
C ARG A 173 -13.04 -27.24 7.62
N ALA A 174 -12.68 -28.37 7.01
CA ALA A 174 -11.59 -28.43 6.05
C ALA A 174 -11.82 -27.49 4.85
N ALA A 175 -13.04 -27.46 4.31
CA ALA A 175 -13.42 -26.55 3.23
C ALA A 175 -13.34 -25.07 3.66
N GLU A 176 -13.86 -24.72 4.83
CA GLU A 176 -13.76 -23.36 5.39
C GLU A 176 -12.29 -22.93 5.58
N PHE A 177 -11.42 -23.83 6.03
CA PHE A 177 -10.01 -23.54 6.22
C PHE A 177 -9.23 -23.41 4.92
N ASP A 178 -9.51 -24.25 3.93
CA ASP A 178 -8.91 -24.10 2.61
C ASP A 178 -9.29 -22.75 1.99
N TRP A 179 -10.57 -22.39 2.08
CA TRP A 179 -11.06 -21.08 1.65
C TRP A 179 -10.32 -19.93 2.38
N LEU A 180 -10.17 -20.00 3.70
CA LEU A 180 -9.44 -18.99 4.47
C LEU A 180 -7.96 -18.90 4.11
N LEU A 181 -7.31 -20.03 3.82
CA LEU A 181 -5.92 -20.06 3.39
C LEU A 181 -5.73 -19.39 2.03
N GLN A 182 -6.62 -19.68 1.08
CA GLN A 182 -6.61 -19.06 -0.25
C GLN A 182 -6.85 -17.56 -0.13
N LEU A 183 -7.87 -17.16 0.62
CA LEU A 183 -8.17 -15.76 0.90
C LEU A 183 -6.98 -15.05 1.55
N SER A 184 -6.38 -15.63 2.59
CA SER A 184 -5.25 -15.02 3.30
C SER A 184 -4.03 -14.86 2.39
N ARG A 185 -3.74 -15.83 1.52
CA ARG A 185 -2.63 -15.74 0.55
C ARG A 185 -2.79 -14.59 -0.43
N GLU A 186 -4.02 -14.30 -0.84
CA GLU A 186 -4.29 -13.23 -1.80
C GLU A 186 -4.48 -11.87 -1.12
N LEU A 187 -5.18 -11.81 0.01
CA LEU A 187 -5.58 -10.57 0.68
C LEU A 187 -4.49 -9.96 1.57
N VAL A 188 -3.71 -10.78 2.28
CA VAL A 188 -2.71 -10.27 3.24
C VAL A 188 -1.57 -9.49 2.58
N PRO A 189 -0.98 -9.95 1.45
CA PRO A 189 0.08 -9.20 0.77
C PRO A 189 -0.29 -7.76 0.36
N PRO A 190 -1.41 -7.49 -0.35
CA PRO A 190 -1.79 -6.13 -0.71
C PRO A 190 -2.07 -5.24 0.50
N ILE A 191 -2.70 -5.77 1.55
CA ILE A 191 -2.89 -5.05 2.83
C ILE A 191 -1.54 -4.60 3.40
N ASN A 192 -0.57 -5.52 3.50
CA ASN A 192 0.73 -5.20 4.08
C ASN A 192 1.51 -4.19 3.23
N ARG A 193 1.47 -4.30 1.90
CA ARG A 193 2.04 -3.31 0.98
C ARG A 193 1.38 -1.94 1.15
N ALA A 194 0.05 -1.90 1.24
CA ALA A 194 -0.71 -0.67 1.40
C ALA A 194 -0.39 0.04 2.72
N LEU A 195 -0.30 -0.72 3.83
CA LEU A 195 0.06 -0.18 5.14
C LEU A 195 1.49 0.37 5.20
N ALA A 196 2.44 -0.32 4.56
CA ALA A 196 3.81 0.17 4.44
C ALA A 196 3.86 1.48 3.63
N ALA A 197 3.13 1.54 2.51
CA ALA A 197 3.02 2.74 1.68
C ALA A 197 2.31 3.90 2.41
N GLU A 198 1.25 3.61 3.18
CA GLU A 198 0.55 4.61 4.00
C GLU A 198 1.49 5.21 5.06
N THR A 199 2.33 4.37 5.67
CA THR A 199 3.35 4.79 6.64
C THR A 199 4.41 5.67 5.97
N ALA A 200 4.87 5.29 4.78
CA ALA A 200 5.81 6.09 3.99
C ALA A 200 5.20 7.45 3.57
N ALA A 201 3.90 7.52 3.23
CA ALA A 201 3.21 8.76 2.86
C ALA A 201 3.15 9.78 4.02
N LYS A 202 3.16 9.29 5.27
CA LYS A 202 3.15 10.09 6.50
C LYS A 202 4.55 10.44 7.01
N SER A 203 5.61 9.95 6.37
CA SER A 203 6.99 10.26 6.74
C SER A 203 7.38 11.70 6.38
N ASP A 204 8.49 12.19 6.95
CA ASP A 204 9.08 13.51 6.63
C ASP A 204 9.97 13.48 5.36
N THR A 205 9.60 12.64 4.39
CA THR A 205 10.25 12.60 3.07
C THR A 205 9.73 13.73 2.18
N GLY A 206 10.38 13.97 1.04
CA GLY A 206 9.97 15.03 0.11
C GLY A 206 8.53 14.84 -0.39
N LEU A 207 7.86 15.95 -0.75
CA LEU A 207 6.45 15.94 -1.21
C LEU A 207 6.19 14.91 -2.32
N LYS A 208 7.11 14.79 -3.28
CA LYS A 208 7.01 13.84 -4.40
C LYS A 208 6.98 12.38 -3.92
N ASP A 209 7.83 12.04 -2.97
CA ASP A 209 7.90 10.66 -2.44
C ASP A 209 6.65 10.34 -1.63
N ARG A 210 6.17 11.31 -0.83
CA ARG A 210 4.92 11.18 -0.08
C ARG A 210 3.70 11.01 -1.00
N MET A 211 3.64 11.75 -2.11
CA MET A 211 2.59 11.58 -3.12
C MET A 211 2.63 10.20 -3.79
N GLY A 212 3.82 9.73 -4.14
CA GLY A 212 4.03 8.39 -4.69
C GLY A 212 3.58 7.29 -3.72
N ALA A 213 3.96 7.43 -2.45
CA ALA A 213 3.56 6.52 -1.38
C ALA A 213 2.05 6.55 -1.12
N SER A 214 1.42 7.73 -1.12
CA SER A 214 -0.04 7.86 -0.97
C SER A 214 -0.79 7.19 -2.13
N THR A 215 -0.27 7.33 -3.36
CA THR A 215 -0.83 6.67 -4.55
C THR A 215 -0.70 5.15 -4.45
N ALA A 216 0.46 4.64 -4.02
CA ALA A 216 0.68 3.22 -3.81
C ALA A 216 -0.22 2.65 -2.70
N ALA A 217 -0.43 3.41 -1.61
CA ALA A 217 -1.36 3.03 -0.54
C ALA A 217 -2.81 2.93 -1.05
N ALA A 218 -3.29 3.93 -1.79
CA ALA A 218 -4.63 3.92 -2.37
C ALA A 218 -4.82 2.74 -3.34
N ALA A 219 -3.82 2.44 -4.17
CA ALA A 219 -3.86 1.29 -5.09
C ALA A 219 -3.90 -0.05 -4.34
N GLY A 220 -3.08 -0.24 -3.31
CA GLY A 220 -3.07 -1.47 -2.51
C GLY A 220 -4.37 -1.68 -1.73
N PHE A 221 -4.98 -0.63 -1.21
CA PHE A 221 -6.30 -0.74 -0.58
C PHE A 221 -7.43 -0.94 -1.60
N ALA A 222 -7.31 -0.44 -2.83
CA ALA A 222 -8.26 -0.76 -3.90
C ALA A 222 -8.18 -2.24 -4.31
N GLU A 223 -6.97 -2.79 -4.45
CA GLU A 223 -6.73 -4.22 -4.69
C GLU A 223 -7.34 -5.07 -3.56
N CYS A 224 -7.17 -4.65 -2.30
CA CYS A 224 -7.85 -5.27 -1.15
C CYS A 224 -9.38 -5.31 -1.34
N THR A 225 -10.02 -4.18 -1.64
CA THR A 225 -11.48 -4.13 -1.83
C THR A 225 -11.96 -5.01 -3.00
N GLU A 226 -11.20 -5.08 -4.09
CA GLU A 226 -11.51 -5.94 -5.24
C GLU A 226 -11.46 -7.42 -4.87
N ILE A 227 -10.40 -7.85 -4.17
CA ILE A 227 -10.29 -9.23 -3.68
C ILE A 227 -11.47 -9.57 -2.76
N ILE A 228 -11.79 -8.69 -1.81
CA ILE A 228 -12.89 -8.90 -0.86
C ILE A 228 -14.22 -9.04 -1.58
N THR A 229 -14.49 -8.20 -2.58
CA THR A 229 -15.72 -8.27 -3.39
C THR A 229 -15.84 -9.62 -4.10
N ARG A 230 -14.77 -10.10 -4.73
CA ARG A 230 -14.74 -11.41 -5.38
C ARG A 230 -15.00 -12.56 -4.40
N TYR A 231 -14.42 -12.52 -3.20
CA TYR A 231 -14.62 -13.56 -2.18
C TYR A 231 -16.00 -13.50 -1.50
N ARG A 232 -16.67 -12.34 -1.50
CA ARG A 232 -18.08 -12.23 -1.08
C ARG A 232 -19.03 -12.93 -2.04
N GLU A 233 -18.70 -12.95 -3.33
CA GLU A 233 -19.50 -13.58 -4.37
C GLU A 233 -19.18 -15.07 -4.55
N ALA A 234 -18.12 -15.58 -3.89
CA ALA A 234 -17.68 -16.95 -4.01
C ALA A 234 -18.46 -17.91 -3.09
N ASP A 235 -18.64 -19.16 -3.56
CA ASP A 235 -19.17 -20.24 -2.73
C ASP A 235 -18.27 -20.45 -1.49
N GLY A 236 -18.90 -20.57 -0.32
CA GLY A 236 -18.18 -20.72 0.95
C GLY A 236 -17.91 -19.41 1.69
N TYR A 237 -18.41 -18.27 1.20
CA TYR A 237 -18.40 -17.01 1.96
C TYR A 237 -19.00 -17.19 3.36
N ASN A 238 -18.26 -16.74 4.37
CA ASN A 238 -18.68 -16.75 5.76
C ASN A 238 -18.09 -15.52 6.48
N ASP A 239 -18.98 -14.59 6.86
CA ASP A 239 -18.64 -13.33 7.52
C ASP A 239 -18.16 -13.50 8.97
N GLN A 240 -18.38 -14.67 9.56
CA GLN A 240 -17.91 -14.99 10.92
C GLN A 240 -16.44 -15.40 10.96
N LEU A 241 -15.87 -15.77 9.82
CA LEU A 241 -14.47 -16.16 9.74
C LEU A 241 -13.58 -14.92 9.75
N LYS A 242 -12.61 -14.93 10.65
CA LYS A 242 -11.66 -13.83 10.80
C LYS A 242 -10.36 -14.11 10.05
N ILE A 243 -9.77 -13.04 9.55
CA ILE A 243 -8.54 -13.05 8.78
C ILE A 243 -7.49 -12.28 9.56
N GLN A 244 -6.38 -12.94 9.87
CA GLN A 244 -5.25 -12.30 10.51
C GLN A 244 -4.41 -11.56 9.46
N SER A 245 -4.37 -10.23 9.55
CA SER A 245 -3.62 -9.37 8.62
C SER A 245 -2.93 -8.21 9.35
N GLY A 246 -2.27 -7.32 8.60
CA GLY A 246 -1.77 -6.05 9.14
C GLY A 246 -2.88 -5.12 9.69
N LEU A 247 -4.15 -5.40 9.39
CA LEU A 247 -5.31 -4.69 9.97
C LEU A 247 -5.75 -5.27 11.33
N GLY A 248 -5.14 -6.37 11.78
CA GLY A 248 -5.57 -7.13 12.95
C GLY A 248 -6.35 -8.39 12.58
N ASP A 249 -7.12 -8.90 13.53
CA ASP A 249 -7.99 -10.07 13.39
C ASP A 249 -9.43 -9.61 13.13
N VAL A 250 -9.78 -9.46 11.86
CA VAL A 250 -11.02 -8.82 11.38
C VAL A 250 -11.81 -9.76 10.48
N SER A 251 -13.14 -9.62 10.47
CA SER A 251 -13.96 -10.32 9.48
C SER A 251 -13.68 -9.82 8.05
N LEU A 252 -14.11 -10.59 7.04
CA LEU A 252 -13.98 -10.18 5.64
C LEU A 252 -14.69 -8.85 5.36
N ASP A 253 -15.84 -8.60 6.00
CA ASP A 253 -16.59 -7.36 5.82
C ASP A 253 -15.96 -6.17 6.52
N GLU A 254 -15.46 -6.37 7.74
CA GLU A 254 -14.69 -5.36 8.48
C GLU A 254 -13.41 -4.98 7.73
N ALA A 255 -12.72 -5.97 7.16
CA ALA A 255 -11.56 -5.75 6.31
C ALA A 255 -11.93 -4.91 5.07
N GLY A 256 -13.07 -5.20 4.44
CA GLY A 256 -13.58 -4.48 3.28
C GLY A 256 -13.83 -3.00 3.59
N LEU A 257 -14.60 -2.74 4.64
CA LEU A 257 -14.88 -1.38 5.10
C LEU A 257 -13.60 -0.63 5.48
N THR A 258 -12.67 -1.30 6.17
CA THR A 258 -11.39 -0.71 6.58
C THR A 258 -10.53 -0.35 5.36
N CYS A 259 -10.45 -1.24 4.36
CA CYS A 259 -9.73 -0.96 3.12
C CYS A 259 -10.34 0.22 2.36
N GLU A 260 -11.67 0.30 2.26
CA GLU A 260 -12.36 1.44 1.62
C GLU A 260 -12.08 2.76 2.34
N MET A 261 -12.22 2.79 3.67
CA MET A 261 -11.95 3.97 4.48
C MET A 261 -10.50 4.43 4.35
N ARG A 262 -9.54 3.50 4.42
CA ARG A 262 -8.11 3.82 4.29
C ARG A 262 -7.74 4.24 2.87
N ARG A 263 -8.36 3.66 1.85
CA ARG A 263 -8.23 4.12 0.45
C ARG A 263 -8.69 5.57 0.33
N ALA A 264 -9.89 5.90 0.82
CA ALA A 264 -10.40 7.27 0.79
C ALA A 264 -9.48 8.24 1.55
N GLY A 265 -8.94 7.82 2.70
CA GLY A 265 -7.92 8.57 3.43
C GLY A 265 -6.63 8.81 2.64
N ALA A 266 -6.14 7.79 1.91
CA ALA A 266 -4.96 7.90 1.05
C ALA A 266 -5.21 8.78 -0.20
N ASP A 267 -6.40 8.70 -0.80
CA ASP A 267 -6.80 9.58 -1.90
C ASP A 267 -6.90 11.04 -1.43
N GLN A 268 -7.48 11.27 -0.24
CA GLN A 268 -7.55 12.60 0.38
C GLN A 268 -6.15 13.15 0.68
N LEU A 269 -5.26 12.34 1.25
CA LEU A 269 -3.88 12.74 1.52
C LEU A 269 -3.14 13.09 0.22
N ARG A 270 -3.31 12.29 -0.85
CA ARG A 270 -2.73 12.62 -2.17
C ARG A 270 -3.22 13.97 -2.66
N ALA A 271 -4.53 14.22 -2.63
CA ALA A 271 -5.11 15.49 -3.05
C ALA A 271 -4.53 16.66 -2.23
N THR A 272 -4.35 16.50 -0.91
CA THR A 272 -3.70 17.51 -0.07
C THR A 272 -2.26 17.77 -0.46
N LEU A 273 -1.49 16.73 -0.79
CA LEU A 273 -0.09 16.88 -1.18
C LEU A 273 0.06 17.53 -2.57
N GLU A 274 -0.80 17.17 -3.53
CA GLU A 274 -0.84 17.80 -4.86
C GLU A 274 -1.20 19.28 -4.76
N TRP A 275 -2.21 19.60 -3.95
CA TRP A 275 -2.57 20.97 -3.62
C TRP A 275 -1.40 21.74 -2.99
N GLN A 276 -0.77 21.16 -1.96
CA GLN A 276 0.38 21.76 -1.28
C GLN A 276 1.53 22.05 -2.26
N GLN A 277 1.85 21.10 -3.15
CA GLN A 277 2.88 21.26 -4.18
C GLN A 277 2.54 22.42 -5.12
N GLY A 278 1.28 22.55 -5.55
CA GLY A 278 0.83 23.64 -6.40
C GLY A 278 1.00 25.01 -5.74
N VAL A 279 0.57 25.15 -4.49
CA VAL A 279 0.72 26.40 -3.72
C VAL A 279 2.20 26.71 -3.47
N ASP A 280 3.01 25.73 -3.05
CA ASP A 280 4.44 25.92 -2.81
C ASP A 280 5.18 26.35 -4.09
N THR A 281 4.88 25.73 -5.24
CA THR A 281 5.45 26.10 -6.53
C THR A 281 5.15 27.56 -6.89
N ALA A 282 3.89 27.98 -6.75
CA ALA A 282 3.47 29.36 -7.04
C ALA A 282 4.09 30.36 -6.06
N ALA A 283 4.14 30.03 -4.76
CA ALA A 283 4.71 30.87 -3.72
C ALA A 283 6.22 31.05 -3.88
N GLN A 284 6.95 29.99 -4.26
CA GLN A 284 8.37 30.05 -4.57
C GLN A 284 8.65 30.84 -5.86
N ALA A 285 7.81 30.70 -6.89
CA ALA A 285 7.92 31.51 -8.10
C ALA A 285 7.75 33.01 -7.80
N ALA A 286 6.72 33.37 -7.02
CA ALA A 286 6.51 34.74 -6.54
C ALA A 286 7.70 35.24 -5.72
N SER A 287 8.22 34.42 -4.79
CA SER A 287 9.38 34.74 -3.97
C SER A 287 10.61 35.06 -4.82
N ARG A 288 10.96 34.18 -5.77
CA ARG A 288 12.10 34.39 -6.68
C ARG A 288 11.94 35.64 -7.52
N ALA A 289 10.74 35.90 -8.05
CA ALA A 289 10.50 37.07 -8.89
C ALA A 289 10.62 38.39 -8.10
N VAL A 290 10.11 38.43 -6.86
CA VAL A 290 10.24 39.59 -5.98
C VAL A 290 11.68 39.80 -5.51
N GLU A 291 12.42 38.73 -5.20
CA GLU A 291 13.85 38.84 -4.87
C GLU A 291 14.68 39.35 -6.04
N ALA A 292 14.45 38.83 -7.26
CA ALA A 292 15.13 39.32 -8.47
C ALA A 292 14.85 40.81 -8.68
N LEU A 293 13.60 41.24 -8.47
CA LEU A 293 13.24 42.65 -8.53
C LEU A 293 13.97 43.49 -7.46
N LYS A 294 14.05 43.00 -6.22
CA LYS A 294 14.79 43.68 -5.13
C LYS A 294 16.30 43.76 -5.39
N ALA A 295 16.87 42.75 -6.03
CA ALA A 295 18.29 42.68 -6.37
C ALA A 295 18.66 43.47 -7.65
N SER A 296 17.67 44.02 -8.37
CA SER A 296 17.91 44.71 -9.64
C SER A 296 18.77 45.98 -9.47
N ALA A 297 19.76 46.15 -10.35
CA ALA A 297 20.66 47.29 -10.34
C ALA A 297 20.10 48.46 -11.16
N GLY A 298 19.20 49.23 -10.54
CA GLY A 298 18.64 50.47 -11.11
C GLY A 298 17.25 50.31 -11.73
N ALA A 299 16.67 51.44 -12.15
CA ALA A 299 15.25 51.50 -12.52
C ALA A 299 14.90 50.74 -13.81
N ASP A 300 15.79 50.70 -14.80
CA ASP A 300 15.58 49.96 -16.06
C ASP A 300 15.52 48.44 -15.81
N ALA A 301 16.48 47.92 -15.03
CA ALA A 301 16.48 46.51 -14.64
C ALA A 301 15.26 46.14 -13.80
N ALA A 302 14.85 47.02 -12.87
CA ALA A 302 13.65 46.83 -12.08
C ALA A 302 12.37 46.79 -12.95
N LEU A 303 12.27 47.68 -13.95
CA LEU A 303 11.13 47.69 -14.87
C LEU A 303 11.04 46.45 -15.75
N ALA A 304 12.18 45.87 -16.14
CA ALA A 304 12.17 44.61 -16.89
C ALA A 304 11.63 43.44 -16.06
N LEU A 305 11.75 43.50 -14.72
CA LEU A 305 11.37 42.43 -13.80
C LEU A 305 10.00 42.64 -13.14
N ILE A 306 9.45 43.85 -13.15
CA ILE A 306 8.19 44.13 -12.45
C ILE A 306 6.99 43.40 -13.07
N GLY A 307 6.94 43.26 -14.40
CA GLY A 307 5.90 42.51 -15.10
C GLY A 307 5.87 41.03 -14.67
N PRO A 308 6.99 40.29 -14.84
CA PRO A 308 7.12 38.92 -14.36
C PRO A 308 6.81 38.75 -12.86
N ALA A 309 7.20 39.71 -12.01
CA ALA A 309 6.88 39.68 -10.59
C ALA A 309 5.37 39.82 -10.30
N LEU A 310 4.68 40.72 -11.01
CA LEU A 310 3.23 40.88 -10.89
C LEU A 310 2.48 39.64 -11.38
N GLU A 311 2.93 39.01 -12.47
CA GLU A 311 2.37 37.75 -12.97
C GLU A 311 2.54 36.62 -11.95
N ALA A 312 3.75 36.44 -11.40
CA ALA A 312 4.01 35.41 -10.40
C ALA A 312 3.19 35.61 -9.11
N LEU A 313 3.01 36.86 -8.65
CA LEU A 313 2.16 37.17 -7.49
C LEU A 313 0.67 36.91 -7.78
N THR A 314 0.22 37.19 -9.00
CA THR A 314 -1.15 36.87 -9.45
C THR A 314 -1.37 35.36 -9.47
N GLU A 315 -0.38 34.60 -9.92
CA GLU A 315 -0.44 33.14 -9.91
C GLU A 315 -0.44 32.57 -8.48
N CYS A 316 0.36 33.13 -7.56
CA CYS A 316 0.29 32.80 -6.12
C CYS A 316 -1.12 33.04 -5.55
N GLU A 317 -1.76 34.15 -5.90
CA GLU A 317 -3.12 34.45 -5.45
C GLU A 317 -4.14 33.46 -6.02
N ARG A 318 -4.02 33.17 -7.32
CA ARG A 318 -4.92 32.27 -8.06
C ARG A 318 -4.81 30.84 -7.55
N SER A 319 -3.59 30.34 -7.33
CA SER A 319 -3.35 28.97 -6.84
C SER A 319 -3.89 28.74 -5.43
N ILE A 320 -4.11 29.79 -4.64
CA ILE A 320 -4.74 29.70 -3.32
C ILE A 320 -6.27 29.85 -3.42
N SER A 321 -6.74 30.88 -4.13
CA SER A 321 -8.16 31.22 -4.18
C SER A 321 -9.00 30.20 -4.92
N THR A 322 -8.51 29.66 -6.04
CA THR A 322 -9.24 28.69 -6.86
C THR A 322 -9.28 27.29 -6.26
N THR A 323 -8.41 27.01 -5.29
CA THR A 323 -8.28 25.68 -4.67
C THR A 323 -9.01 25.56 -3.33
N ARG A 324 -9.60 26.64 -2.81
CA ARG A 324 -10.21 26.64 -1.47
C ARG A 324 -11.34 25.63 -1.31
N ASP A 325 -12.08 25.40 -2.39
CA ASP A 325 -13.20 24.46 -2.44
C ASP A 325 -12.82 23.13 -3.11
N GLN A 326 -11.53 22.92 -3.41
CA GLN A 326 -11.05 21.68 -4.03
C GLN A 326 -10.72 20.61 -2.99
N PRO A 327 -10.84 19.32 -3.34
CA PRO A 327 -10.34 18.23 -2.52
C PRO A 327 -8.88 18.45 -2.12
N GLY A 328 -8.56 18.18 -0.86
CA GLY A 328 -7.21 18.29 -0.35
C GLY A 328 -6.82 19.65 0.26
N PHE A 329 -7.63 20.70 0.12
CA PHE A 329 -7.32 21.99 0.75
C PHE A 329 -7.11 21.85 2.26
N ASP A 330 -5.96 22.31 2.75
CA ASP A 330 -5.63 22.35 4.17
C ASP A 330 -5.07 23.72 4.58
N GLY A 331 -5.93 24.54 5.18
CA GLY A 331 -5.56 25.88 5.64
C GLY A 331 -4.59 25.92 6.81
N SER A 332 -4.24 24.78 7.42
CA SER A 332 -3.29 24.69 8.51
C SER A 332 -1.84 24.58 8.05
N ILE A 333 -1.59 24.17 6.79
CA ILE A 333 -0.25 24.03 6.22
C ILE A 333 0.48 25.37 6.17
N MET A 334 1.75 25.34 6.58
CA MET A 334 2.67 26.47 6.58
C MET A 334 3.54 26.46 5.31
N PHE A 335 3.73 27.61 4.70
CA PHE A 335 4.57 27.79 3.52
C PHE A 335 5.72 28.73 3.84
N LYS A 336 6.95 28.28 3.60
CA LYS A 336 8.15 29.08 3.81
C LYS A 336 8.45 29.91 2.57
N THR A 337 8.36 31.23 2.72
CA THR A 337 8.56 32.19 1.62
C THR A 337 9.41 33.37 2.07
N ILE A 338 9.70 34.30 1.16
CA ILE A 338 10.36 35.57 1.49
C ILE A 338 9.51 36.49 2.35
N PHE A 339 8.21 36.20 2.46
CA PHE A 339 7.26 36.92 3.32
C PHE A 339 7.23 36.34 4.74
N GLY A 340 8.05 35.33 5.01
CA GLY A 340 8.05 34.55 6.24
C GLY A 340 7.40 33.17 6.06
N GLU A 341 7.23 32.49 7.19
CA GLU A 341 6.53 31.22 7.26
C GLU A 341 5.05 31.50 7.55
N LEU A 342 4.18 31.26 6.56
CA LEU A 342 2.79 31.73 6.59
C LEU A 342 1.81 30.59 6.28
N LYS A 343 0.67 30.59 6.99
CA LYS A 343 -0.51 29.78 6.59
C LYS A 343 -1.12 30.31 5.30
N VAL A 344 -1.87 29.47 4.60
CA VAL A 344 -2.44 29.78 3.27
C VAL A 344 -3.16 31.14 3.19
N ARG A 345 -3.99 31.49 4.18
CA ARG A 345 -4.70 32.79 4.20
C ARG A 345 -3.74 33.97 4.29
N LYS A 346 -2.71 33.85 5.14
CA LYS A 346 -1.71 34.91 5.31
C LYS A 346 -0.77 35.00 4.11
N LEU A 347 -0.48 33.87 3.47
CA LEU A 347 0.24 33.84 2.21
C LEU A 347 -0.55 34.56 1.09
N TYR A 348 -1.85 34.32 0.98
CA TYR A 348 -2.72 35.04 0.04
C TYR A 348 -2.69 36.56 0.30
N GLU A 349 -2.88 36.98 1.56
CA GLU A 349 -2.81 38.39 1.95
C GLU A 349 -1.45 39.02 1.63
N ALA A 350 -0.34 38.28 1.84
CA ALA A 350 1.01 38.72 1.52
C ALA A 350 1.25 38.85 0.00
N CYS A 351 0.84 37.86 -0.80
CA CYS A 351 0.94 37.90 -2.26
C CYS A 351 0.12 39.07 -2.84
N ASN A 352 -1.12 39.28 -2.36
CA ASN A 352 -1.93 40.41 -2.82
C ASN A 352 -1.35 41.77 -2.37
N GLY A 353 -0.93 41.88 -1.11
CA GLY A 353 -0.33 43.11 -0.57
C GLY A 353 0.94 43.52 -1.33
N GLU A 354 1.81 42.56 -1.64
CA GLU A 354 3.02 42.82 -2.42
C GLU A 354 2.69 43.16 -3.88
N LYS A 355 1.70 42.50 -4.49
CA LYS A 355 1.20 42.83 -5.83
C LYS A 355 0.72 44.27 -5.91
N GLU A 356 -0.12 44.70 -4.97
CA GLU A 356 -0.60 46.07 -4.89
C GLU A 356 0.54 47.08 -4.66
N ARG A 357 1.50 46.73 -3.80
CA ARG A 357 2.68 47.56 -3.54
C ARG A 357 3.51 47.75 -4.82
N LEU A 358 3.76 46.68 -5.57
CA LEU A 358 4.48 46.74 -6.84
C LEU A 358 3.70 47.51 -7.91
N ALA A 359 2.40 47.27 -8.04
CA ALA A 359 1.54 48.02 -8.97
C ALA A 359 1.55 49.53 -8.68
N LYS A 360 1.53 49.92 -7.40
CA LYS A 360 1.67 51.33 -6.96
C LYS A 360 3.07 51.90 -7.24
N ALA A 361 4.12 51.09 -7.14
CA ALA A 361 5.49 51.51 -7.41
C ALA A 361 5.83 51.60 -8.92
N ASN A 362 5.09 50.90 -9.78
CA ASN A 362 5.38 50.81 -11.21
C ASN A 362 5.48 52.19 -11.93
N PRO A 363 4.56 53.14 -11.73
CA PRO A 363 4.70 54.47 -12.32
C PRO A 363 5.97 55.22 -11.89
N ALA A 364 6.37 55.07 -10.62
CA ALA A 364 7.58 55.69 -10.08
C ALA A 364 8.86 55.08 -10.69
N LEU A 365 8.87 53.78 -10.94
CA LEU A 365 9.97 53.12 -11.64
C LEU A 365 10.09 53.58 -13.10
N HIS A 366 8.97 53.70 -13.81
CA HIS A 366 8.94 54.25 -15.18
C HIS A 366 9.52 55.67 -15.22
N TRP A 367 9.17 56.50 -14.24
CA TRP A 367 9.69 57.85 -14.14
C TRP A 367 11.21 57.85 -13.85
N LYS A 368 11.67 57.07 -12.87
CA LYS A 368 13.11 56.95 -12.54
C LYS A 368 13.96 56.43 -13.71
N SER A 369 13.46 55.44 -14.44
CA SER A 369 14.10 54.92 -15.66
C SER A 369 14.27 56.00 -16.72
N ALA A 370 13.24 56.83 -16.94
CA ALA A 370 13.34 57.93 -17.89
C ALA A 370 14.36 58.98 -17.43
N ILE A 371 14.45 59.25 -16.13
CA ILE A 371 15.47 60.12 -15.55
C ILE A 371 16.88 59.56 -15.72
N ASP A 372 17.09 58.27 -15.50
CA ASP A 372 18.41 57.65 -15.65
C ASP A 372 18.86 57.64 -17.12
N ARG A 373 17.93 57.39 -18.07
CA ARG A 373 18.19 57.56 -19.51
C ARG A 373 18.56 59.00 -19.86
N LEU A 374 17.85 59.97 -19.31
CA LEU A 374 18.14 61.38 -19.48
C LEU A 374 19.53 61.74 -18.92
N ARG A 375 19.89 61.25 -17.73
CA ARG A 375 21.23 61.46 -17.13
C ARG A 375 22.34 60.91 -18.03
N LYS A 376 22.16 59.69 -18.53
CA LYS A 376 23.10 59.06 -19.46
C LYS A 376 23.27 59.93 -20.71
N ARG A 377 22.16 60.40 -21.28
CA ARG A 377 22.17 61.24 -22.49
C ARG A 377 22.88 62.58 -22.29
N VAL A 378 22.66 63.22 -21.14
CA VAL A 378 23.38 64.45 -20.77
C VAL A 378 24.87 64.19 -20.58
N GLY A 379 25.24 63.05 -20.00
CA GLY A 379 26.63 62.60 -19.89
C GLY A 379 27.29 62.44 -21.26
N GLU A 380 26.63 61.80 -22.21
CA GLU A 380 27.09 61.66 -23.60
C GLU A 380 27.27 63.03 -24.28
N ALA A 381 26.30 63.94 -24.15
CA ALA A 381 26.38 65.29 -24.71
C ALA A 381 27.55 66.09 -24.11
N LYS A 382 27.78 65.97 -22.80
CA LYS A 382 28.92 66.58 -22.10
C LYS A 382 30.25 66.01 -22.59
N ASN A 383 30.33 64.69 -22.78
CA ASN A 383 31.52 64.02 -23.30
C ASN A 383 31.81 64.47 -24.74
N ALA A 384 30.79 64.56 -25.59
CA ALA A 384 30.92 65.07 -26.95
C ALA A 384 31.39 66.54 -26.98
N LEU A 385 30.87 67.39 -26.09
CA LEU A 385 31.31 68.78 -25.95
C LEU A 385 32.78 68.87 -25.50
N ASN A 386 33.23 67.98 -24.61
CA ASN A 386 34.62 67.93 -24.19
C ASN A 386 35.54 67.38 -25.28
N ALA A 387 35.12 66.33 -25.99
CA ALA A 387 35.84 65.80 -27.15
C ALA A 387 36.05 66.86 -28.23
N ALA A 388 35.03 67.71 -28.48
CA ALA A 388 35.13 68.83 -29.41
C ALA A 388 36.20 69.87 -29.03
N LYS A 389 36.52 70.01 -27.74
CA LYS A 389 37.61 70.92 -27.29
C LYS A 389 38.98 70.34 -27.61
N SER A 390 39.11 69.03 -27.55
CA SER A 390 40.35 68.29 -27.81
C SER A 390 40.52 67.87 -29.28
N ALA A 391 39.48 67.99 -30.11
CA ALA A 391 39.53 67.64 -31.52
C ALA A 391 40.58 68.46 -32.28
N THR A 392 41.47 67.77 -32.99
CA THR A 392 42.60 68.37 -33.71
C THR A 392 42.19 68.86 -35.09
N THR A 393 41.16 68.26 -35.70
CA THR A 393 40.65 68.63 -37.01
C THR A 393 39.36 69.47 -36.92
N PRO A 394 39.18 70.49 -37.79
CA PRO A 394 37.95 71.26 -37.83
C PRO A 394 36.69 70.42 -38.09
N GLU A 395 36.79 69.39 -38.94
CA GLU A 395 35.69 68.51 -39.32
C GLU A 395 35.22 67.66 -38.13
N GLU A 396 36.14 67.04 -37.40
CA GLU A 396 35.83 66.27 -36.19
C GLU A 396 35.24 67.16 -35.08
N LYS A 397 35.78 68.37 -34.94
CA LYS A 397 35.25 69.37 -34.00
C LYS A 397 33.81 69.75 -34.32
N ILE A 398 33.50 70.02 -35.59
CA ILE A 398 32.12 70.33 -36.02
C ILE A 398 31.20 69.13 -35.76
N LYS A 399 31.61 67.91 -36.13
CA LYS A 399 30.81 66.70 -35.92
C LYS A 399 30.48 66.46 -34.44
N THR A 400 31.48 66.54 -33.56
CA THR A 400 31.30 66.33 -32.11
C THR A 400 30.48 67.45 -31.47
N LEU A 401 30.59 68.69 -31.94
CA LEU A 401 29.72 69.79 -31.51
C LEU A 401 28.26 69.59 -31.94
N TRP A 402 28.01 69.10 -33.15
CA TRP A 402 26.66 68.73 -33.59
C TRP A 402 26.03 67.67 -32.68
N THR A 403 26.79 66.62 -32.34
CA THR A 403 26.34 65.60 -31.38
C THR A 403 26.01 66.20 -30.01
N ALA A 404 26.85 67.11 -29.50
CA ALA A 404 26.61 67.77 -28.23
C ALA A 404 25.35 68.67 -28.26
N VAL A 405 25.17 69.47 -29.32
CA VAL A 405 23.98 70.31 -29.51
C VAL A 405 22.72 69.46 -29.56
N GLY A 406 22.72 68.37 -30.34
CA GLY A 406 21.59 67.43 -30.42
C GLY A 406 21.28 66.78 -29.08
N GLY A 407 22.29 66.29 -28.35
CA GLY A 407 22.09 65.67 -27.03
C GLY A 407 21.55 66.63 -25.97
N TYR A 408 21.98 67.90 -25.96
CA TYR A 408 21.40 68.90 -25.05
C TYR A 408 20.00 69.36 -25.49
N ALA A 409 19.69 69.36 -26.79
CA ALA A 409 18.34 69.61 -27.29
C ALA A 409 17.37 68.53 -26.82
N GLU A 410 17.75 67.27 -27.00
CA GLU A 410 16.99 66.11 -26.55
C GLU A 410 16.82 66.12 -25.02
N CYS A 411 17.85 66.53 -24.27
CA CYS A 411 17.71 66.73 -22.83
C CYS A 411 16.58 67.70 -22.46
N LEU A 412 16.47 68.85 -23.16
CA LEU A 412 15.43 69.84 -22.88
C LEU A 412 14.03 69.34 -23.18
N GLU A 413 13.87 68.65 -24.31
CA GLU A 413 12.60 68.06 -24.70
C GLU A 413 12.17 67.01 -23.67
N GLN A 414 13.09 66.12 -23.28
CA GLN A 414 12.80 65.06 -22.31
C GLN A 414 12.55 65.61 -20.89
N THR A 415 13.25 66.66 -20.44
CA THR A 415 12.94 67.28 -19.14
C THR A 415 11.55 67.91 -19.12
N GLN A 416 11.10 68.51 -20.22
CA GLN A 416 9.72 69.01 -20.35
C GLN A 416 8.70 67.86 -20.31
N HIS A 417 8.95 66.78 -21.04
CA HIS A 417 8.06 65.60 -21.02
C HIS A 417 7.98 64.90 -19.66
N LEU A 418 9.04 64.98 -18.85
CA LEU A 418 9.11 64.44 -17.50
C LEU A 418 8.58 65.39 -16.42
N ASN A 419 8.25 66.63 -16.79
CA ASN A 419 7.65 67.59 -15.88
C ASN A 419 6.22 67.18 -15.55
N VAL A 420 5.98 66.82 -14.29
CA VAL A 420 4.69 66.30 -13.82
C VAL A 420 3.59 67.34 -13.87
N THR A 421 3.94 68.63 -13.77
CA THR A 421 2.98 69.75 -13.84
C THR A 421 2.22 69.74 -15.17
N ASP A 422 2.88 69.30 -16.24
CA ASP A 422 2.37 69.37 -17.61
C ASP A 422 1.97 67.99 -18.17
N ASN A 423 2.28 66.90 -17.45
CA ASN A 423 2.04 65.54 -17.92
C ASN A 423 1.30 64.65 -16.88
N PRO A 424 0.00 64.39 -17.06
CA PRO A 424 -0.81 63.61 -16.11
C PRO A 424 -0.32 62.16 -15.95
N LYS A 425 0.44 61.63 -16.90
CA LYS A 425 1.06 60.29 -16.81
C LYS A 425 1.99 60.18 -15.60
N TRP A 426 2.74 61.23 -15.28
CA TRP A 426 3.73 61.22 -14.21
C TRP A 426 3.17 61.65 -12.85
N LYS A 427 1.91 62.11 -12.80
CA LYS A 427 1.25 62.46 -11.53
C LYS A 427 1.16 61.26 -10.58
N ARG A 428 0.98 60.06 -11.13
CA ARG A 428 0.96 58.80 -10.38
C ARG A 428 2.34 58.34 -9.88
N ALA A 429 3.42 58.83 -10.49
CA ALA A 429 4.78 58.52 -10.06
C ALA A 429 5.17 59.22 -8.75
N ASN A 430 4.44 60.30 -8.39
CA ASN A 430 4.63 61.12 -7.20
C ASN A 430 6.11 61.39 -6.86
N PRO A 431 6.90 61.97 -7.79
CA PRO A 431 8.32 62.23 -7.53
C PRO A 431 8.49 63.25 -6.41
N SER A 432 9.61 63.17 -5.70
CA SER A 432 9.86 64.05 -4.55
C SER A 432 10.10 65.50 -4.97
N ALA A 433 9.86 66.46 -4.08
CA ALA A 433 10.18 67.88 -4.36
C ALA A 433 11.66 68.08 -4.75
N ARG A 434 12.56 67.26 -4.19
CA ARG A 434 13.99 67.26 -4.55
C ARG A 434 14.22 66.79 -5.98
N ASP A 435 13.52 65.75 -6.40
CA ASP A 435 13.60 65.21 -7.77
C ASP A 435 13.12 66.25 -8.80
N PHE A 436 12.04 66.96 -8.51
CA PHE A 436 11.57 68.08 -9.32
C PHE A 436 12.57 69.22 -9.42
N ALA A 437 13.10 69.68 -8.28
CA ALA A 437 14.09 70.75 -8.26
C ALA A 437 15.34 70.36 -9.07
N TRP A 438 15.75 69.10 -8.98
CA TRP A 438 16.84 68.56 -9.80
C TRP A 438 16.50 68.57 -11.30
N LEU A 439 15.31 68.13 -11.70
CA LEU A 439 14.86 68.13 -13.10
C LEU A 439 14.84 69.55 -13.69
N HIS A 440 14.34 70.53 -12.93
CA HIS A 440 14.30 71.94 -13.34
C HIS A 440 15.73 72.52 -13.48
N SER A 441 16.61 72.22 -12.52
CA SER A 441 18.02 72.60 -12.59
C SER A 441 18.73 71.98 -13.80
N LEU A 442 18.41 70.71 -14.10
CA LEU A 442 18.93 70.01 -15.26
C LEU A 442 18.45 70.66 -16.56
N ALA A 443 17.16 71.01 -16.68
CA ALA A 443 16.63 71.71 -17.84
C ALA A 443 17.38 73.04 -18.08
N LYS A 444 17.54 73.85 -17.03
CA LYS A 444 18.31 75.11 -17.12
C LYS A 444 19.77 74.88 -17.57
N THR A 445 20.40 73.83 -17.04
CA THR A 445 21.76 73.45 -17.39
C THR A 445 21.85 73.02 -18.85
N CYS A 446 20.94 72.16 -19.32
CA CYS A 446 20.88 71.72 -20.71
C CYS A 446 20.64 72.89 -21.66
N ASN A 447 19.77 73.84 -21.33
CA ASN A 447 19.54 75.05 -22.14
C ASN A 447 20.82 75.88 -22.29
N THR A 448 21.48 76.12 -21.16
CA THR A 448 22.72 76.90 -21.12
C THR A 448 23.85 76.23 -21.91
N GLN A 449 24.03 74.91 -21.74
CA GLN A 449 25.07 74.16 -22.46
C GLN A 449 24.73 73.98 -23.94
N GLN A 450 23.46 73.85 -24.31
CA GLN A 450 23.04 73.82 -25.71
C GLN A 450 23.40 75.13 -26.41
N ALA A 451 23.02 76.28 -25.84
CA ALA A 451 23.34 77.59 -26.40
C ALA A 451 24.86 77.79 -26.54
N ARG A 452 25.62 77.35 -25.54
CA ARG A 452 27.09 77.37 -25.58
C ARG A 452 27.65 76.49 -26.69
N ALA A 453 27.19 75.23 -26.79
CA ALA A 453 27.64 74.29 -27.82
C ALA A 453 27.29 74.81 -29.23
N LYS A 454 26.11 75.41 -29.41
CA LYS A 454 25.67 76.04 -30.66
C LYS A 454 26.57 77.22 -31.05
N SER A 455 26.88 78.12 -30.10
CA SER A 455 27.82 79.22 -30.36
C SER A 455 29.22 78.72 -30.75
N LEU A 456 29.71 77.65 -30.12
CA LEU A 456 31.00 77.04 -30.50
C LEU A 456 30.95 76.40 -31.89
N LEU A 457 29.82 75.78 -32.23
CA LEU A 457 29.57 75.19 -33.55
C LEU A 457 29.59 76.26 -34.65
N ASP A 458 28.83 77.35 -34.48
CA ASP A 458 28.76 78.46 -35.44
C ASP A 458 30.15 79.07 -35.69
N ARG A 459 30.96 79.22 -34.64
CA ARG A 459 32.35 79.69 -34.73
C ARG A 459 33.24 78.69 -35.48
N ALA A 460 33.13 77.40 -35.18
CA ALA A 460 33.92 76.35 -35.84
C ALA A 460 33.57 76.25 -37.34
N GLU A 461 32.29 76.31 -37.71
CA GLU A 461 31.84 76.32 -39.09
C GLU A 461 32.34 77.57 -39.85
N SER A 462 32.25 78.74 -39.23
CA SER A 462 32.77 79.99 -39.80
C SER A 462 34.29 79.94 -40.03
N ALA A 463 35.03 79.38 -39.07
CA ALA A 463 36.48 79.17 -39.18
C ALA A 463 36.83 78.18 -40.30
N SER A 464 36.09 77.08 -40.44
CA SER A 464 36.29 76.11 -41.54
C SER A 464 35.99 76.75 -42.91
N ARG A 465 34.89 77.50 -43.05
CA ARG A 465 34.54 78.23 -44.28
C ARG A 465 35.60 79.25 -44.69
N SER A 466 36.15 80.01 -43.73
CA SER A 466 37.21 80.99 -43.99
C SER A 466 38.54 80.35 -44.39
N LYS A 467 38.94 79.22 -43.78
CA LYS A 467 40.11 78.43 -44.22
C LYS A 467 39.93 77.88 -45.64
N LYS A 468 38.75 77.34 -45.98
CA LYS A 468 38.45 76.88 -47.36
C LYS A 468 38.51 78.02 -48.38
N LYS A 469 37.97 79.22 -48.06
CA LYS A 469 38.09 80.42 -48.93
C LYS A 469 39.55 80.86 -49.12
N LYS A 470 40.39 80.84 -48.07
CA LYS A 470 41.82 81.19 -48.18
C LYS A 470 42.60 80.14 -48.98
N SER A 471 42.35 78.85 -48.79
CA SER A 471 42.95 77.77 -49.58
C SER A 471 42.57 77.87 -51.07
N ARG A 472 41.31 78.18 -51.38
CA ARG A 472 40.83 78.37 -52.76
C ARG A 472 41.45 79.58 -53.45
N ARG A 473 41.61 80.71 -52.74
CA ARG A 473 42.34 81.90 -53.25
C ARG A 473 43.84 81.64 -53.45
N LYS A 474 44.47 80.75 -52.67
CA LYS A 474 45.88 80.37 -52.81
C LYS A 474 46.14 79.33 -53.91
N ARG A 475 45.11 78.69 -54.45
CA ARG A 475 45.18 77.80 -55.64
C ARG A 475 44.87 78.51 -56.96
N GLN A 476 44.32 79.73 -56.89
CA GLN A 476 44.01 80.58 -58.05
C GLN A 476 45.08 81.64 -58.31
N ARG A 477 46.05 81.75 -57.41
CA ARG A 477 47.36 82.34 -57.62
C ARG A 477 48.35 81.21 -57.74
#